data_AF-Q96Z74-F1
#
_entry.id   AF-Q96Z74-F1
#
_cell.length_a   1.000
_cell.length_b   1.000
_cell.length_c   1.000
_cell.angle_alpha   90.00
_cell.angle_beta   90.00
_cell.angle_gamma   90.00
#
_symmetry.space_group_name_H-M   'P 1'
#
loop_
_entity.id
_entity.type
_entity.pdbx_description
1 polymer ?
#
loop_
_entity_poly.entity_id
_entity_poly.type
_entity_poly.pdbx_seq_one_letter_code
_entity_poly.pdbx_strand_id
1 'polypeptide(L)'
;MIVIGFNWPLEHDHAVAVIYNGELIFAVEEERYTRHKHSPLEPPLNALIQAFRFLKKMGFKPKDIDAYAINWDLSLLQYGNLFFLR
;
A
#
# COMPACT_ATOMS: atom_id res chain seq x y z
N MET A 1 -5.26 6.65 -16.40
CA MET A 1 -5.68 5.82 -15.26
C MET A 1 -4.53 5.73 -14.26
N ILE A 2 -4.75 6.12 -13.01
CA ILE A 2 -3.82 6.02 -11.88
C ILE A 2 -4.42 5.08 -10.84
N VAL A 3 -3.70 4.01 -10.50
CA VAL A 3 -4.09 3.06 -9.47
C VAL A 3 -3.00 3.01 -8.40
N ILE A 4 -3.42 3.10 -7.13
CA ILE A 4 -2.53 2.88 -5.99
C ILE A 4 -2.77 1.47 -5.46
N GLY A 5 -1.75 0.62 -5.53
CA GLY A 5 -1.78 -0.75 -5.04
C GLY A 5 -1.13 -0.87 -3.66
N PHE A 6 -1.64 -1.79 -2.84
CA PHE A 6 -1.12 -2.11 -1.51
C PHE A 6 -0.79 -3.59 -1.39
N ASN A 7 0.34 -3.90 -0.74
CA ASN A 7 0.53 -5.17 -0.05
C ASN A 7 0.13 -4.99 1.43
N TRP A 8 -1.10 -5.35 1.79
CA TRP A 8 -1.73 -5.15 3.12
C TRP A 8 -3.11 -5.85 3.09
N PRO A 9 -3.71 -6.38 4.19
CA PRO A 9 -3.44 -6.14 5.62
C PRO A 9 -2.65 -7.19 6.39
N LEU A 10 -2.31 -8.33 5.80
CA LEU A 10 -1.75 -9.45 6.55
C LEU A 10 -0.33 -9.16 7.07
N GLU A 11 0.17 -10.06 7.90
CA GLU A 11 1.19 -9.85 8.94
C GLU A 11 2.43 -9.02 8.59
N HIS A 12 2.95 -9.07 7.36
CA HIS A 12 4.28 -8.51 7.04
C HIS A 12 4.45 -8.00 5.59
N ASP A 13 5.59 -7.35 5.34
CA ASP A 13 6.08 -6.82 4.05
C ASP A 13 5.22 -5.72 3.42
N HIS A 14 4.67 -4.82 4.22
CA HIS A 14 3.73 -3.83 3.70
C HIS A 14 4.39 -2.87 2.72
N ALA A 15 3.69 -2.59 1.62
CA ALA A 15 4.22 -1.80 0.54
C ALA A 15 3.12 -1.05 -0.21
N VAL A 16 3.52 0.01 -0.92
CA VAL A 16 2.67 0.78 -1.84
C VAL A 16 3.33 0.83 -3.21
N ALA A 17 2.52 0.63 -4.25
CA ALA A 17 2.91 0.84 -5.64
C ALA A 17 1.93 1.80 -6.33
N VAL A 18 2.40 2.50 -7.37
CA VAL A 18 1.57 3.33 -8.22
C VAL A 18 1.72 2.87 -9.67
N ILE A 19 0.58 2.54 -10.28
CA ILE A 19 0.48 2.23 -11.71
C ILE A 19 -0.15 3.42 -12.43
N TYR A 20 0.49 3.91 -13.48
CA TYR A 20 -0.04 4.95 -14.36
C TYR A 20 -0.10 4.46 -15.79
N ASN A 21 -1.30 4.40 -16.36
CA ASN A 21 -1.56 3.92 -17.73
C ASN A 21 -0.93 2.56 -18.04
N GLY A 22 -0.92 1.66 -17.05
CA GLY A 22 -0.35 0.31 -17.18
C GLY A 22 1.14 0.20 -16.82
N GLU A 23 1.81 1.30 -16.49
CA GLU A 23 3.23 1.30 -16.13
C GLU A 23 3.44 1.49 -14.62
N LEU A 24 4.39 0.75 -14.05
CA LEU A 24 4.83 0.94 -12.65
C LEU A 24 5.73 2.18 -12.56
N ILE A 25 5.24 3.24 -11.92
CA ILE A 25 5.98 4.50 -11.79
C ILE A 25 6.55 4.75 -10.40
N PHE A 26 6.08 4.01 -9.39
CA PHE A 26 6.54 4.13 -8.01
C PHE A 26 6.29 2.83 -7.27
N ALA A 27 7.24 2.41 -6.43
CA ALA A 27 7.07 1.31 -5.48
C ALA A 27 7.99 1.51 -4.28
N VAL A 28 7.46 1.29 -3.08
CA VAL A 28 8.28 1.32 -1.86
C VAL A 28 7.66 0.46 -0.74
N GLU A 29 8.53 -0.13 0.07
CA GLU A 29 8.16 -0.87 1.28
C GLU A 29 8.12 0.06 2.50
N GLU A 30 7.21 -0.23 3.43
CA GLU A 30 7.01 0.52 4.69
C GLU A 30 8.25 0.45 5.58
N GLU A 31 8.93 -0.71 5.63
CA GLU A 31 10.13 -0.92 6.47
C GLU A 31 11.27 0.05 6.14
N ARG A 32 11.31 0.61 4.92
CA ARG A 32 12.33 1.60 4.53
C ARG A 32 12.19 2.88 5.34
N TYR A 33 10.97 3.20 5.79
CA TYR A 33 10.63 4.39 6.56
C TYR A 33 10.48 4.11 8.05
N THR A 34 9.81 3.02 8.44
CA THR A 34 9.63 2.68 9.86
C THR A 34 10.90 2.12 10.49
N ARG A 35 11.80 1.56 9.66
CA ARG A 35 13.03 0.85 10.08
C ARG A 35 12.74 -0.42 10.88
N HIS A 36 11.49 -0.88 10.89
CA HIS A 36 11.07 -2.14 11.47
C HIS A 36 11.05 -3.17 10.35
N LYS A 37 11.96 -4.15 10.44
CA LYS A 37 12.13 -5.17 9.41
C LYS A 37 10.82 -5.93 9.19
N HIS A 38 10.39 -6.06 7.95
CA HIS A 38 9.13 -6.65 7.49
C HIS A 38 7.86 -5.91 7.93
N SER A 39 7.99 -4.71 8.54
CA SER A 39 6.87 -3.87 8.98
C SER A 39 5.73 -4.63 9.67
N PRO A 40 6.00 -5.50 10.66
CA PRO A 40 5.00 -6.44 11.16
C PRO A 40 3.78 -5.72 11.74
N LEU A 41 2.58 -6.07 11.24
CA LEU A 41 1.28 -5.51 11.65
C LEU A 41 1.13 -3.97 11.47
N GLU A 42 2.02 -3.33 10.71
CA GLU A 42 1.96 -1.89 10.46
C GLU A 42 1.09 -1.57 9.23
N PRO A 43 0.33 -0.48 9.21
CA PRO A 43 -0.23 0.00 7.95
C PRO A 43 0.87 0.61 7.08
N PRO A 44 0.79 0.53 5.74
CA PRO A 44 1.76 1.14 4.82
C PRO A 44 1.59 2.67 4.71
N LEU A 45 1.56 3.36 5.86
CA LEU A 45 1.24 4.78 5.96
C LEU A 45 2.38 5.64 5.40
N ASN A 46 3.63 5.36 5.75
CA ASN A 46 4.76 6.11 5.22
C ASN A 46 4.91 5.86 3.71
N ALA A 47 4.79 4.62 3.26
CA ALA A 47 4.81 4.26 1.85
C ALA A 47 3.73 5.03 1.06
N LEU A 48 2.50 5.12 1.59
CA LEU A 48 1.41 5.88 0.97
C LEU A 48 1.68 7.38 0.92
N ILE A 49 2.19 7.97 2.01
CA ILE A 49 2.59 9.39 2.04
C ILE A 49 3.62 9.68 0.95
N GLN A 50 4.56 8.75 0.72
CA GLN A 50 5.63 8.93 -0.25
C GLN A 50 5.12 8.77 -1.68
N ALA A 51 4.16 7.87 -1.92
CA ALA A 51 3.44 7.78 -3.18
C ALA A 51 2.72 9.11 -3.52
N PHE A 52 2.00 9.70 -2.57
CA PHE A 52 1.35 11.01 -2.79
C PHE A 52 2.35 12.15 -2.98
N ARG A 53 3.49 12.13 -2.27
CA ARG A 53 4.57 13.11 -2.48
C ARG A 53 5.17 12.99 -3.88
N PHE A 54 5.36 11.76 -4.37
CA PHE A 54 5.84 11.49 -5.72
C PHE A 54 4.84 12.01 -6.78
N LEU A 55 3.57 11.63 -6.66
CA LEU A 55 2.50 12.06 -7.56
C LEU A 55 2.31 13.58 -7.57
N LYS A 56 2.41 14.24 -6.42
CA LYS A 56 2.34 15.70 -6.31
C LYS A 56 3.43 16.39 -7.12
N LYS A 57 4.65 15.83 -7.18
CA LYS A 57 5.74 16.37 -8.01
C LYS A 57 5.45 16.27 -9.51
N MET A 58 4.61 15.31 -9.92
CA MET A 58 4.12 15.17 -11.29
C MET A 58 2.86 16.01 -11.58
N GLY A 59 2.36 16.77 -10.60
CA GLY A 59 1.18 17.62 -10.75
C GLY A 59 -0.16 16.95 -10.45
N PHE A 60 -0.17 15.66 -10.07
CA PHE A 60 -1.40 14.96 -9.69
C PHE A 60 -1.88 15.33 -8.29
N LYS A 61 -3.20 15.28 -8.11
CA LYS A 61 -3.92 15.51 -6.86
C LYS A 61 -4.56 14.20 -6.39
N PRO A 62 -4.89 14.05 -5.09
CA PRO A 62 -5.56 12.85 -4.59
C PRO A 62 -6.87 12.51 -5.31
N LYS A 63 -7.59 13.51 -5.83
CA LYS A 63 -8.82 13.31 -6.61
C LYS A 63 -8.60 12.73 -8.01
N ASP A 64 -7.36 12.68 -8.47
CA ASP A 64 -7.00 12.14 -9.80
C ASP A 64 -6.68 10.63 -9.72
N ILE A 65 -6.73 10.03 -8.52
CA ILE A 65 -6.59 8.59 -8.34
C ILE A 65 -7.90 7.91 -8.74
N ASP A 66 -7.83 6.98 -9.69
CA ASP A 66 -9.01 6.30 -10.22
C ASP A 66 -9.42 5.12 -9.32
N ALA A 67 -8.45 4.42 -8.73
CA ALA A 67 -8.72 3.27 -7.88
C ALA A 67 -7.60 3.01 -6.85
N TYR A 68 -8.00 2.31 -5.80
CA TYR A 68 -7.11 1.68 -4.83
C TYR A 68 -7.29 0.16 -4.92
N ALA A 69 -6.18 -0.58 -4.90
CA ALA A 69 -6.19 -2.03 -5.01
C ALA A 69 -5.42 -2.66 -3.85
N ILE A 70 -5.96 -3.75 -3.30
CA ILE A 70 -5.27 -4.61 -2.34
C ILE A 70 -4.99 -5.94 -3.04
N ASN A 71 -3.85 -6.56 -2.74
CA ASN A 71 -3.43 -7.83 -3.32
C ASN A 71 -4.01 -9.07 -2.61
N TRP A 72 -4.92 -8.86 -1.65
CA TRP A 72 -5.63 -9.91 -0.92
C TRP A 72 -7.13 -9.83 -1.18
N ASP A 73 -7.75 -10.98 -1.42
CA ASP A 73 -9.20 -11.10 -1.33
C ASP A 73 -9.60 -11.31 0.14
N LEU A 74 -10.09 -10.23 0.76
CA LEU A 74 -10.51 -10.26 2.17
C LEU A 74 -11.70 -11.21 2.40
N SER A 75 -12.49 -11.54 1.37
CA SER A 75 -13.62 -12.47 1.51
C SER A 75 -13.17 -13.92 1.71
N LEU A 76 -11.94 -14.25 1.29
CA LEU A 76 -11.34 -15.57 1.48
C LEU A 76 -10.68 -15.71 2.86
N LEU A 77 -10.54 -14.63 3.61
CA LEU A 77 -10.09 -14.67 5.00
C LEU A 77 -11.24 -15.21 5.86
N GLN A 78 -11.26 -16.54 6.06
CA GLN A 78 -12.18 -17.14 7.03
C GLN A 78 -11.92 -16.54 8.42
N TYR A 79 -12.99 -16.11 9.10
CA TYR A 79 -13.01 -15.53 10.45
C TYR A 79 -12.35 -16.39 11.57
N GLY A 80 -11.75 -17.53 11.25
CA GLY A 80 -11.20 -18.50 12.20
C GLY A 80 -9.86 -18.13 12.85
N ASN A 81 -9.10 -17.19 12.28
CA ASN A 81 -7.74 -16.85 12.76
C ASN A 81 -7.56 -15.37 13.15
N LEU A 82 -8.63 -14.68 13.57
CA LEU A 82 -8.53 -13.33 14.15
C LEU A 82 -7.94 -13.33 15.58
N PHE A 83 -7.07 -14.29 15.91
CA PHE A 83 -6.39 -14.41 17.21
C PHE A 83 -5.18 -13.47 17.37
N PHE A 84 -4.82 -12.71 16.34
CA PHE A 84 -3.67 -11.79 16.36
C PHE A 84 -4.00 -10.34 16.76
N LEU A 85 -5.23 -10.05 17.20
CA LEU A 85 -5.66 -8.72 17.66
C LEU A 85 -5.98 -8.68 19.17
N ARG A 86 -5.28 -9.46 20.00
CA ARG A 86 -5.33 -9.35 21.46
C ARG A 86 -4.06 -8.75 22.03
#